data_AF-A0A4R4J5U1-F1
#
_entry.id   AF-A0A4R4J5U1-F1
#
_cell.length_a   1.000
_cell.length_b   1.000
_cell.length_c   1.000
_cell.angle_alpha   90.00
_cell.angle_beta   90.00
_cell.angle_gamma   90.00
#
_symmetry.space_group_name_H-M   'P 1'
#
loop_
_entity.id
_entity.type
_entity.pdbx_description
1 polymer ?
#
loop_
_entity_poly.entity_id
_entity_poly.type
_entity_poly.pdbx_seq_one_letter_code
_entity_poly.pdbx_strand_id
1 'polypeptide(L)'
;MNPQGLSEAARAWEKHAGRQDGTFEPLKGNVAQKNAAANKFVNEVLGNPNTIKAELSRGGIEYRLLDGKGIRYNADGSFSGVLDPKRNK
;
A
#
# COMPACT_ATOMS: atom_id res chain seq x y z
N MET A 1 18.49 -8.90 0.51
CA MET A 1 18.21 -7.48 0.21
C MET A 1 18.11 -7.31 -1.29
N ASN A 2 17.14 -6.52 -1.77
CA ASN A 2 17.06 -6.16 -3.19
C ASN A 2 18.21 -5.22 -3.58
N PRO A 3 18.67 -5.23 -4.83
CA PRO A 3 19.77 -4.37 -5.28
C PRO A 3 19.44 -2.87 -5.23
N GLN A 4 18.15 -2.48 -5.16
CA GLN A 4 17.73 -1.09 -5.06
C GLN A 4 17.54 -0.55 -3.63
N GLY A 5 17.57 -1.40 -2.59
CA GLY A 5 17.37 -0.98 -1.18
C GLY A 5 15.96 -0.48 -0.83
N LEU A 6 14.98 -0.65 -1.72
CA LEU A 6 13.59 -0.24 -1.46
C LEU A 6 12.87 -1.21 -0.53
N SER A 7 12.02 -0.70 0.37
CA SER A 7 11.12 -1.51 1.19
C SER A 7 10.05 -2.20 0.33
N GLU A 8 9.40 -3.22 0.88
CA GLU A 8 8.30 -3.92 0.20
C GLU A 8 7.14 -2.97 -0.14
N ALA A 9 6.80 -2.09 0.81
CA ALA A 9 5.80 -1.05 0.60
C ALA A 9 6.18 -0.08 -0.52
N ALA A 10 7.44 0.39 -0.55
CA ALA A 10 7.90 1.30 -1.59
C ALA A 10 7.92 0.63 -2.97
N ARG A 11 8.31 -0.65 -3.06
CA ARG A 11 8.22 -1.43 -4.30
C ARG A 11 6.78 -1.59 -4.79
N ALA A 12 5.88 -1.96 -3.88
CA ALA A 12 4.48 -2.13 -4.22
C ALA A 12 3.86 -0.82 -4.72
N TRP A 13 4.21 0.29 -4.08
CA TRP A 13 3.81 1.63 -4.51
C TRP A 13 4.30 1.95 -5.92
N GLU A 14 5.60 1.84 -6.19
CA GLU A 14 6.16 2.15 -7.52
C GLU A 14 5.53 1.27 -8.62
N LYS A 15 5.28 0.00 -8.30
CA LYS A 15 4.55 -0.91 -9.20
C LYS A 15 3.11 -0.44 -9.46
N HIS A 16 2.41 0.08 -8.46
CA HIS A 16 1.06 0.60 -8.62
C HIS A 16 1.04 1.93 -9.38
N ALA A 17 2.00 2.82 -9.10
CA ALA A 17 2.13 4.10 -9.78
C ALA A 17 2.42 3.95 -11.28
N GLY A 18 3.07 2.86 -11.69
CA GLY A 18 3.29 2.54 -13.10
C GLY A 18 2.08 1.95 -13.84
N ARG A 19 0.92 1.78 -13.19
CA ARG A 19 -0.29 1.26 -13.87
C ARG A 19 -1.02 2.38 -14.59
N GLN A 20 -1.53 2.08 -15.79
CA GLN A 20 -2.32 3.02 -16.59
C GLN A 20 -3.56 3.55 -15.85
N ASP A 21 -4.06 2.79 -14.88
CA ASP A 21 -5.27 3.08 -14.12
C ASP A 21 -5.02 3.25 -12.60
N GLY A 22 -3.75 3.33 -12.19
CA GLY A 22 -3.35 3.55 -10.81
C GLY A 22 -3.60 4.99 -10.34
N THR A 23 -3.82 5.15 -9.04
CA THR A 23 -4.06 6.45 -8.37
C THR A 23 -2.90 6.89 -7.47
N PHE A 24 -1.85 6.08 -7.39
CA PHE A 24 -0.63 6.40 -6.67
C PHE A 24 0.32 7.15 -7.59
N GLU A 25 0.74 8.35 -7.17
CA GLU A 25 1.79 9.08 -7.87
C GLU A 25 3.15 8.42 -7.63
N PRO A 26 4.08 8.43 -8.60
CA PRO A 26 5.42 7.88 -8.42
C PRO A 26 6.14 8.48 -7.20
N LEU A 27 6.86 7.64 -6.43
CA LEU A 27 7.61 8.13 -5.28
C LEU A 27 8.81 8.97 -5.73
N LYS A 28 9.00 10.11 -5.06
CA LYS A 28 10.06 11.07 -5.39
C LYS A 28 11.24 10.94 -4.44
N GLY A 29 12.42 11.33 -4.91
CA GLY A 29 13.65 11.38 -4.10
C GLY A 29 14.48 10.08 -4.14
N ASN A 30 15.42 9.98 -3.20
CA ASN A 30 16.32 8.83 -3.07
C ASN A 30 15.65 7.64 -2.36
N VAL A 31 16.33 6.50 -2.32
CA VAL A 31 15.82 5.24 -1.74
C VAL A 31 15.30 5.40 -0.31
N ALA A 32 16.03 6.12 0.55
CA ALA A 32 15.62 6.35 1.93
C ALA A 32 14.34 7.19 2.02
N GLN A 33 14.22 8.23 1.19
CA GLN A 33 13.02 9.07 1.12
C GLN A 33 11.80 8.29 0.61
N LYS A 34 11.99 7.45 -0.43
CA LYS A 34 10.94 6.58 -0.96
C LYS A 34 10.46 5.58 0.11
N ASN A 35 11.38 4.95 0.83
CA ASN A 35 11.05 4.03 1.92
C ASN A 35 10.30 4.75 3.05
N ALA A 36 10.74 5.95 3.43
CA ALA A 36 10.09 6.74 4.45
C ALA A 36 8.66 7.15 4.04
N ALA A 37 8.46 7.56 2.80
CA ALA A 37 7.14 7.90 2.26
C ALA A 37 6.18 6.69 2.28
N ALA A 38 6.65 5.53 1.82
CA ALA A 38 5.83 4.31 1.84
C ALA A 38 5.50 3.85 3.27
N ASN A 39 6.47 3.90 4.19
CA ASN A 39 6.24 3.57 5.60
C ASN A 39 5.26 4.54 6.25
N LYS A 40 5.37 5.84 5.95
CA LYS A 40 4.43 6.84 6.46
C LYS A 40 2.99 6.51 6.04
N PHE A 41 2.77 6.13 4.80
CA PHE A 41 1.45 5.74 4.32
C PHE A 41 0.93 4.47 4.99
N VAL A 42 1.77 3.44 5.16
CA VAL A 42 1.38 2.23 5.91
C VAL A 42 0.95 2.60 7.33
N ASN A 43 1.71 3.45 8.02
CA ASN A 43 1.39 3.92 9.36
C ASN A 43 0.11 4.76 9.40
N GLU A 44 -0.12 5.60 8.39
CA GLU A 44 -1.35 6.37 8.28
C GLU A 44 -2.57 5.45 8.11
N VAL A 45 -2.50 4.46 7.23
CA VAL A 45 -3.58 3.50 7.03
C VAL A 45 -3.84 2.70 8.31
N LEU A 46 -2.81 2.19 8.98
CA LEU A 46 -2.99 1.38 10.19
C LEU A 46 -3.35 2.19 11.44
N GLY A 47 -2.90 3.44 11.53
CA GLY A 47 -3.11 4.31 12.68
C GLY A 47 -4.36 5.18 12.59
N ASN A 48 -5.03 5.25 11.44
CA ASN A 48 -6.23 6.05 11.27
C ASN A 48 -7.46 5.33 11.89
N PRO A 49 -8.19 5.95 12.83
CA PRO A 49 -9.34 5.32 13.49
C PRO A 49 -10.52 5.09 12.55
N ASN A 50 -10.57 5.77 11.40
CA ASN A 50 -11.61 5.61 10.39
C ASN A 50 -11.23 4.58 9.32
N THR A 51 -10.10 3.89 9.48
CA THR A 51 -9.70 2.83 8.55
C THR A 51 -10.66 1.65 8.65
N ILE A 52 -11.19 1.26 7.50
CA ILE A 52 -12.06 0.10 7.37
C ILE A 52 -11.19 -1.14 7.20
N LYS A 53 -11.29 -2.07 8.15
CA LYS A 53 -10.69 -3.42 8.05
C LYS A 53 -11.69 -4.38 7.41
N ALA A 54 -11.26 -5.12 6.38
CA ALA A 54 -12.06 -6.16 5.73
C ALA A 54 -11.26 -7.45 5.60
N GLU A 55 -11.84 -8.56 6.08
CA GLU A 55 -11.28 -9.90 5.91
C GLU A 55 -11.70 -10.46 4.55
N LEU A 56 -10.75 -11.07 3.85
CA LEU A 56 -10.94 -11.67 2.54
C LEU A 56 -11.20 -13.16 2.68
N SER A 57 -11.95 -13.73 1.74
CA SER A 57 -12.35 -15.16 1.75
C SER A 57 -11.18 -16.15 1.76
N ARG A 58 -9.97 -15.72 1.38
CA ARG A 58 -8.73 -16.51 1.43
C ARG A 58 -7.83 -16.18 2.63
N GLY A 59 -8.38 -15.54 3.67
CA GLY A 59 -7.69 -15.22 4.93
C GLY A 59 -6.83 -13.94 4.90
N GLY A 60 -6.68 -13.28 3.76
CA GLY A 60 -6.01 -11.97 3.70
C GLY A 60 -6.84 -10.85 4.34
N ILE A 61 -6.20 -9.73 4.64
CA ILE A 61 -6.87 -8.56 5.26
C ILE A 61 -6.57 -7.33 4.43
N GLU A 62 -7.61 -6.53 4.15
CA GLU A 62 -7.46 -5.18 3.62
C GLU A 62 -7.73 -4.14 4.71
N TYR A 63 -6.94 -3.08 4.68
CA TYR A 63 -7.15 -1.86 5.44
C TYR A 63 -7.32 -0.72 4.46
N ARG A 64 -8.45 -0.01 4.50
CA ARG A 64 -8.77 1.06 3.57
C ARG A 64 -9.15 2.35 4.28
N LEU A 65 -8.57 3.45 3.83
CA LEU A 65 -8.97 4.80 4.17
C LEU A 65 -10.32 5.14 3.50
N LEU A 66 -10.92 6.26 3.92
CA LEU A 66 -12.21 6.72 3.39
C LEU A 66 -12.15 7.10 1.90
N ASP A 67 -10.99 7.51 1.39
CA ASP A 67 -10.76 7.75 -0.04
C ASP A 67 -10.65 6.45 -0.86
N GLY A 68 -10.70 5.29 -0.18
CA GLY A 68 -10.62 3.96 -0.76
C GLY A 68 -9.20 3.44 -0.96
N LYS A 69 -8.16 4.26 -0.81
CA LYS A 69 -6.77 3.82 -0.83
C LYS A 69 -6.47 2.98 0.39
N GLY A 70 -5.47 2.10 0.30
CA GLY A 70 -5.18 1.23 1.43
C GLY A 70 -3.99 0.32 1.24
N ILE A 71 -3.93 -0.68 2.11
CA ILE A 71 -2.92 -1.74 2.09
C ILE A 71 -3.57 -3.11 2.29
N ARG A 72 -2.91 -4.15 1.78
CA ARG A 72 -3.32 -5.54 1.94
C ARG A 72 -2.22 -6.36 2.58
N TYR A 73 -2.62 -7.24 3.48
CA TYR A 73 -1.80 -8.31 4.04
C TYR A 73 -2.32 -9.66 3.58
N ASN A 74 -1.39 -10.59 3.36
CA ASN A 74 -1.70 -12.00 3.12
C ASN A 74 -2.15 -12.67 4.43
N ALA A 75 -2.66 -13.90 4.34
CA ALA A 75 -3.16 -14.64 5.50
C ALA A 75 -2.07 -14.95 6.55
N ASP A 76 -0.80 -15.00 6.13
CA ASP A 76 0.37 -15.18 7.00
C ASP A 76 0.85 -13.86 7.65
N GLY A 77 0.15 -12.75 7.41
CA GLY A 77 0.53 -11.43 7.92
C GLY A 77 1.62 -10.72 7.11
N SER A 78 2.13 -11.32 6.03
CA SER A 78 3.10 -10.65 5.15
C SER A 78 2.43 -9.53 4.34
N PHE A 79 3.16 -8.45 4.09
CA PHE A 79 2.67 -7.32 3.30
C PHE A 79 2.49 -7.73 1.84
N SER A 80 1.28 -7.55 1.31
CA SER A 80 0.92 -7.95 -0.06
C SER A 80 1.04 -6.80 -1.05
N GLY A 81 0.62 -5.59 -0.65
CA GLY A 81 0.71 -4.41 -1.51
C GLY A 81 -0.18 -3.24 -1.08
N VAL A 82 -0.09 -2.15 -1.83
CA VAL A 82 -1.00 -1.00 -1.73
C VAL A 82 -2.26 -1.24 -2.57
N LEU A 83 -3.33 -0.52 -2.26
CA LEU A 83 -4.65 -0.66 -2.87
C LEU A 83 -5.12 0.69 -3.40
N ASP A 84 -5.52 0.73 -4.67
CA ASP A 84 -6.26 1.86 -5.24
C ASP A 84 -7.71 1.89 -4.73
N PRO A 85 -8.39 3.05 -4.82
CA PRO A 85 -9.82 3.16 -4.53
C PRO A 85 -10.62 2.13 -5.32
N LYS A 86 -11.62 1.52 -4.67
CA LYS A 86 -12.55 0.64 -5.37
C LYS A 86 -13.31 1.47 -6.40
N ARG A 87 -13.14 1.14 -7.68
CA ARG A 87 -14.02 1.68 -8.72
C ARG A 87 -15.40 1.06 -8.51
N ASN A 88 -16.41 1.88 -8.28
CA ASN A 88 -17.80 1.43 -8.39
C ASN A 88 -17.98 0.97 -9.83
N LYS A 89 -18.28 -0.32 -10.02
CA LYS A 89 -18.71 -0.87 -11.29
C LYS A 89 -20.18 -0.54 -11.52
#